data_AF-A0A9C8EZ69-F1
#
_entry.id   AF-A0A9C8EZ69-F1
#
_cell.length_a   1.000
_cell.length_b   1.000
_cell.length_c   1.000
_cell.angle_alpha   90.00
_cell.angle_beta   90.00
_cell.angle_gamma   90.00
#
_symmetry.space_group_name_H-M   'P 1'
#
loop_
_entity.id
_entity.type
_entity.pdbx_description
1 polymer ?
#
loop_
_entity_poly.entity_id
_entity_poly.type
_entity_poly.pdbx_seq_one_letter_code
_entity_poly.pdbx_strand_id
1 'polypeptide(L)'
;MILDKCVLHSILAILSQIGLFLSGLGGGTYLLIKKGGLNSESKIFLAKNQHKFNLICLIISFVFLTAALVVGFLQAKKLWDVYWGWDVKQIGSIILWLYYFTAILVIGWHGFFKTKKTAYIVSLFALSG
;
A
#
# COMPACT_ATOMS: atom_id res chain seq x y z
N MET A 1 21.26 21.37 2.32
CA MET A 1 21.50 20.29 1.33
C MET A 1 21.42 18.86 1.86
N ILE A 2 21.83 18.52 3.09
CA ILE A 2 21.54 17.17 3.67
C ILE A 2 20.10 17.10 4.19
N LEU A 3 19.61 18.21 4.79
CA LEU A 3 18.26 18.34 5.33
C LEU A 3 17.17 18.16 4.24
N ASP A 4 17.37 18.71 3.04
CA ASP A 4 16.40 18.63 1.93
C ASP A 4 16.14 17.19 1.47
N LYS A 5 17.13 16.32 1.57
CA LYS A 5 17.02 14.91 1.15
C LYS A 5 16.28 14.04 2.20
N CYS A 6 16.45 14.35 3.49
CA CYS A 6 15.71 13.66 4.56
C CYS A 6 14.23 14.00 4.50
N VAL A 7 13.92 15.27 4.23
CA VAL A 7 12.54 15.74 4.06
C VAL A 7 11.89 15.04 2.86
N LEU A 8 12.62 14.90 1.74
CA LEU A 8 12.12 14.17 0.58
C LEU A 8 11.79 12.70 0.90
N HIS A 9 12.68 11.98 1.60
CA HIS A 9 12.43 10.60 2.03
C HIS A 9 11.17 10.49 2.90
N SER A 10 11.04 11.36 3.90
CA SER A 10 9.87 11.35 4.79
C SER A 10 8.57 11.68 4.06
N ILE A 11 8.58 12.63 3.13
CA ILE A 11 7.41 12.96 2.29
C ILE A 11 7.03 11.77 1.40
N LEU A 12 8.03 11.09 0.81
CA LEU A 12 7.82 9.86 0.04
C LEU A 12 7.18 8.75 0.89
N ALA A 13 7.65 8.57 2.12
CA ALA A 13 7.09 7.57 3.03
C ALA A 13 5.63 7.89 3.41
N ILE A 14 5.35 9.14 3.80
CA ILE A 14 4.01 9.58 4.23
C ILE A 14 3.00 9.45 3.09
N LEU A 15 3.34 9.85 1.87
CA LEU A 15 2.41 9.76 0.75
C LEU A 15 2.08 8.30 0.40
N SER A 16 3.05 7.38 0.56
CA SER A 16 2.78 5.95 0.38
C SER A 16 1.73 5.46 1.40
N GLN A 17 1.88 5.84 2.67
CA GLN A 17 0.96 5.46 3.76
C GLN A 17 -0.45 6.02 3.55
N ILE A 18 -0.57 7.26 3.08
CA ILE A 18 -1.87 7.87 2.76
C ILE A 18 -2.61 7.04 1.69
N GLY A 19 -1.91 6.60 0.64
CA GLY A 19 -2.54 5.77 -0.38
C GLY A 19 -2.97 4.39 0.14
N LEU A 20 -2.19 3.76 1.03
CA LEU A 20 -2.64 2.53 1.71
C LEU A 20 -3.91 2.75 2.52
N PHE A 21 -3.94 3.83 3.29
CA PHE A 21 -5.09 4.14 4.14
C PHE A 21 -6.36 4.35 3.31
N LEU A 22 -6.25 5.06 2.18
CA LEU A 22 -7.37 5.26 1.23
C LEU A 22 -7.84 3.96 0.59
N SER A 23 -6.90 3.08 0.23
CA SER A 23 -7.18 1.72 -0.26
C SER A 23 -7.96 0.90 0.79
N GLY A 24 -7.55 0.96 2.06
CA GLY A 24 -8.20 0.30 3.19
C GLY A 24 -9.60 0.82 3.49
N LEU A 25 -9.77 2.15 3.55
CA LEU A 25 -11.07 2.79 3.74
C LEU A 25 -12.05 2.41 2.65
N GLY A 26 -11.63 2.43 1.39
CA GLY A 26 -12.48 2.02 0.28
C GLY A 26 -12.87 0.53 0.36
N GLY A 27 -11.95 -0.34 0.78
CA GLY A 27 -12.28 -1.74 1.01
C GLY A 27 -13.24 -1.94 2.19
N GLY A 28 -13.09 -1.17 3.26
CA GLY A 28 -13.98 -1.17 4.43
C GLY A 28 -15.40 -0.71 4.09
N THR A 29 -15.57 0.37 3.33
CA THR A 29 -16.90 0.84 2.89
C THR A 29 -17.60 -0.21 2.05
N TYR A 30 -16.89 -0.94 1.18
CA TYR A 30 -17.47 -2.07 0.43
C TYR A 30 -18.01 -3.18 1.35
N LEU A 31 -17.30 -3.51 2.44
CA LEU A 31 -17.75 -4.53 3.39
C LEU A 31 -18.98 -4.09 4.20
N LEU A 32 -19.01 -2.82 4.62
CA LEU A 32 -20.17 -2.24 5.30
C LEU A 32 -21.39 -2.23 4.38
N ILE A 33 -21.23 -1.88 3.11
CA ILE A 33 -22.31 -1.91 2.11
C ILE A 33 -22.75 -3.33 1.78
N LYS A 34 -21.84 -4.31 1.81
CA LYS A 34 -22.16 -5.73 1.63
C LYS A 34 -22.99 -6.28 2.79
N LYS A 35 -22.69 -5.87 4.03
CA LYS A 35 -23.52 -6.17 5.22
C LYS A 35 -24.84 -5.39 5.21
N GLY A 36 -24.86 -4.19 4.64
CA GLY A 36 -26.05 -3.36 4.50
C GLY A 36 -27.01 -3.81 3.39
N GLY A 37 -28.30 -3.54 3.59
CA GLY A 37 -29.37 -3.80 2.63
C GLY A 37 -29.41 -2.84 1.44
N LEU A 38 -28.27 -2.50 0.82
CA LEU A 38 -28.25 -1.65 -0.39
C LEU A 38 -28.82 -2.41 -1.61
N ASN A 39 -29.38 -1.69 -2.59
CA ASN A 39 -29.90 -2.26 -3.84
C ASN A 39 -28.84 -3.06 -4.62
N SER A 40 -29.28 -4.06 -5.40
CA SER A 40 -28.36 -4.95 -6.14
C SER A 40 -27.54 -4.21 -7.20
N GLU A 41 -28.11 -3.20 -7.87
CA GLU A 41 -27.43 -2.43 -8.91
C GLU A 41 -26.29 -1.56 -8.36
N SER A 42 -26.55 -0.84 -7.26
CA SER A 42 -25.53 -0.02 -6.61
C SER A 42 -24.40 -0.87 -6.03
N LYS A 43 -24.69 -2.08 -5.54
CA LYS A 43 -23.67 -3.06 -5.11
C LYS A 43 -22.76 -3.50 -6.26
N ILE A 44 -23.31 -3.77 -7.44
CA ILE A 44 -22.55 -4.21 -8.62
C ILE A 44 -21.68 -3.06 -9.14
N PHE A 45 -22.25 -1.84 -9.23
CA PHE A 45 -21.51 -0.64 -9.65
C PHE A 45 -20.35 -0.32 -8.70
N LEU A 46 -20.61 -0.30 -7.40
CA LEU A 46 -19.58 -0.04 -6.39
C LEU A 46 -18.52 -1.13 -6.37
N ALA A 47 -18.87 -2.41 -6.44
CA ALA A 47 -17.88 -3.49 -6.52
C ALA A 47 -16.91 -3.29 -7.70
N LYS A 48 -17.46 -2.98 -8.88
CA LYS A 48 -16.68 -2.81 -10.11
C LYS A 48 -15.72 -1.62 -10.04
N ASN A 49 -16.18 -0.48 -9.52
CA ASN A 49 -15.34 0.72 -9.38
C ASN A 49 -14.34 0.58 -8.24
N GLN A 50 -14.73 -0.09 -7.15
CA GLN A 50 -13.89 -0.28 -5.98
C GLN A 50 -12.63 -1.08 -6.29
N HIS A 51 -12.75 -2.15 -7.09
CA HIS A 51 -11.60 -2.93 -7.51
C HIS A 51 -10.58 -2.11 -8.31
N LYS A 52 -11.04 -1.28 -9.24
CA LYS A 52 -10.16 -0.41 -10.04
C LYS A 52 -9.48 0.65 -9.18
N PHE A 53 -10.24 1.34 -8.34
CA PHE A 53 -9.71 2.36 -7.45
C PHE A 53 -8.64 1.80 -6.50
N ASN A 54 -8.95 0.66 -5.87
CA ASN A 54 -8.06 0.00 -4.94
C ASN A 54 -6.75 -0.45 -5.62
N LEU A 55 -6.85 -1.03 -6.83
CA LEU A 55 -5.68 -1.45 -7.60
C LEU A 55 -4.78 -0.26 -7.97
N ILE A 56 -5.36 0.84 -8.47
CA ILE A 56 -4.61 2.05 -8.84
C ILE A 56 -3.91 2.62 -7.61
N CYS A 57 -4.61 2.70 -6.48
CA CYS A 57 -4.08 3.25 -5.25
C CYS A 57 -2.89 2.42 -4.72
N LEU A 58 -3.01 1.09 -4.72
CA LEU A 58 -1.92 0.19 -4.33
C LEU A 58 -0.69 0.29 -5.24
N ILE A 59 -0.89 0.39 -6.56
CA ILE A 59 0.21 0.54 -7.51
C ILE A 59 0.94 1.86 -7.28
N ILE A 60 0.21 2.97 -7.13
CA ILE A 60 0.80 4.29 -6.88
C ILE A 60 1.60 4.27 -5.58
N SER A 61 1.00 3.75 -4.50
CA SER A 61 1.68 3.65 -3.22
C SER A 61 2.91 2.76 -3.26
N PHE A 62 2.90 1.67 -4.02
CA PHE A 62 4.06 0.79 -4.18
C PHE A 62 5.22 1.45 -4.91
N VAL A 63 4.94 2.20 -5.99
CA VAL A 63 5.97 2.97 -6.70
C VAL A 63 6.59 4.00 -5.77
N PHE A 64 5.74 4.71 -5.01
CA PHE A 64 6.20 5.74 -4.08
C PHE A 64 6.99 5.15 -2.90
N LEU A 65 6.58 4.00 -2.37
CA LEU A 65 7.32 3.27 -1.34
C LEU A 65 8.67 2.78 -1.85
N THR A 66 8.72 2.24 -3.07
CA THR A 66 9.97 1.76 -3.68
C THR A 66 10.94 2.93 -3.86
N ALA A 67 10.45 4.09 -4.30
CA ALA A 67 11.25 5.31 -4.36
C ALA A 67 11.73 5.76 -2.97
N ALA A 68 10.85 5.76 -1.96
CA ALA A 68 11.21 6.08 -0.58
C ALA A 68 12.35 5.16 -0.08
N LEU A 69 12.26 3.87 -0.37
CA LEU A 69 13.20 2.84 0.07
C LEU A 69 14.57 3.01 -0.59
N VAL A 70 14.62 3.28 -1.90
CA VAL A 70 15.86 3.59 -2.63
C VAL A 70 16.52 4.86 -2.09
N VAL A 71 15.74 5.93 -1.88
CA VAL A 71 16.24 7.19 -1.31
C VAL A 71 16.77 6.96 0.11
N GLY A 72 16.12 6.11 0.91
CA GLY A 72 16.56 5.73 2.24
C GLY A 72 17.92 5.03 2.24
N PHE A 73 18.15 4.09 1.32
CA PHE A 73 19.46 3.44 1.18
C PHE A 73 20.58 4.40 0.78
N LEU A 74 20.29 5.32 -0.14
CA LEU A 74 21.26 6.34 -0.55
C LEU A 74 21.64 7.28 0.62
N GLN A 75 20.71 7.55 1.53
CA GLN A 75 20.99 8.33 2.73
C GLN A 75 21.77 7.55 3.78
N ALA A 76 21.50 6.27 3.97
CA ALA A 76 22.23 5.41 4.91
C ALA A 76 23.73 5.37 4.59
N LYS A 77 24.07 5.17 3.31
CA LYS A 77 25.46 5.23 2.83
C LYS A 77 26.15 6.54 3.20
N LYS A 78 25.44 7.67 3.12
CA LYS A 78 26.05 8.99 3.35
C LYS A 78 26.26 9.32 4.83
N LEU A 79 25.45 8.75 5.72
CA LEU A 79 25.49 9.05 7.15
C LEU A 79 26.41 8.11 7.94
N TRP A 80 26.47 6.84 7.55
CA TRP A 80 27.22 5.81 8.28
C TRP A 80 28.32 5.13 7.47
N ASP A 81 28.53 5.54 6.20
CA ASP A 81 29.50 4.96 5.26
C ASP A 81 29.34 3.44 5.01
N VAL A 82 28.25 2.87 5.54
CA VAL A 82 27.86 1.47 5.41
C VAL A 82 26.53 1.41 4.64
N TYR A 83 26.48 0.56 3.61
CA TYR A 83 25.29 0.41 2.76
C TYR A 83 24.09 -0.21 3.47
N TRP A 84 24.33 -1.04 4.48
CA TRP A 84 23.31 -1.79 5.20
C TRP A 84 23.69 -1.95 6.66
N GLY A 85 22.80 -1.51 7.56
CA GLY A 85 22.93 -1.75 9.00
C GLY A 85 21.66 -2.42 9.51
N TRP A 86 21.77 -3.21 10.57
CA TRP A 86 20.63 -3.79 11.28
C TRP A 86 19.82 -2.76 12.08
N ASP A 87 19.66 -1.56 11.53
CA ASP A 87 18.91 -0.48 12.15
C ASP A 87 17.41 -0.68 11.95
N VAL A 88 16.64 -0.42 13.00
CA VAL A 88 15.17 -0.61 13.04
C VAL A 88 14.49 0.11 11.87
N LYS A 89 15.03 1.24 11.39
CA LYS A 89 14.47 1.99 10.26
C LYS A 89 14.62 1.26 8.92
N GLN A 90 15.74 0.57 8.71
CA GLN A 90 16.00 -0.16 7.47
C GLN A 90 15.18 -1.45 7.41
N ILE A 91 15.08 -2.16 8.55
CA ILE A 91 14.30 -3.39 8.68
C ILE A 91 12.80 -3.09 8.50
N GLY A 92 12.28 -2.03 9.14
CA GLY A 92 10.88 -1.63 8.99
C GLY A 92 10.49 -1.28 7.55
N SER A 93 11.39 -0.62 6.81
CA SER A 93 11.15 -0.27 5.40
C SER A 93 11.06 -1.51 4.51
N ILE A 94 11.91 -2.52 4.74
CA ILE A 94 11.84 -3.80 4.01
C ILE A 94 10.56 -4.57 4.36
N ILE A 95 10.16 -4.59 5.63
CA ILE A 95 8.93 -5.26 6.06
C ILE A 95 7.72 -4.63 5.37
N LEU A 96 7.61 -3.29 5.37
CA LEU A 96 6.54 -2.60 4.63
C LEU A 96 6.62 -2.90 3.13
N TRP A 97 7.80 -2.94 2.54
CA TRP A 97 7.93 -3.24 1.11
C TRP A 97 7.45 -4.64 0.75
N LEU A 98 7.84 -5.65 1.54
CA LEU A 98 7.34 -7.03 1.40
C LEU A 98 5.83 -7.10 1.59
N TYR A 99 5.31 -6.32 2.53
CA TYR A 99 3.88 -6.20 2.76
C TYR A 99 3.11 -5.70 1.53
N TYR A 100 3.59 -4.63 0.89
CA TYR A 100 3.00 -4.15 -0.36
C TYR A 100 3.15 -5.15 -1.51
N PHE A 101 4.34 -5.76 -1.63
CA PHE A 101 4.62 -6.73 -2.68
C PHE A 101 3.67 -7.92 -2.60
N THR A 102 3.45 -8.45 -1.39
CA THR A 102 2.48 -9.53 -1.16
C THR A 102 1.05 -9.10 -1.45
N ALA A 103 0.63 -7.88 -1.06
CA ALA A 103 -0.70 -7.38 -1.37
C ALA A 103 -0.96 -7.28 -2.89
N ILE A 104 0.00 -6.76 -3.66
CA ILE A 104 -0.11 -6.67 -5.12
C ILE A 104 -0.11 -8.06 -5.76
N LEU A 105 0.77 -8.96 -5.31
CA LEU A 105 0.78 -10.34 -5.79
C LEU A 105 -0.55 -11.05 -5.52
N VAL A 106 -1.12 -10.91 -4.31
CA VAL A 106 -2.42 -11.52 -3.97
C VAL A 106 -3.53 -11.01 -4.88
N ILE A 107 -3.57 -9.69 -5.17
CA ILE A 107 -4.57 -9.10 -6.06
C ILE A 107 -4.33 -9.48 -7.53
N GLY A 108 -3.09 -9.38 -8.01
CA GLY A 108 -2.69 -9.70 -9.37
C GLY A 108 -2.90 -11.17 -9.71
N TRP A 109 -2.54 -12.06 -8.79
CA TRP A 109 -2.78 -13.50 -8.90
C TRP A 109 -4.28 -13.84 -8.81
N HIS A 110 -5.07 -13.09 -8.02
CA HIS A 110 -6.53 -13.25 -7.97
C HIS A 110 -7.28 -12.69 -9.19
N GLY A 111 -6.67 -11.83 -10.01
CA GLY A 111 -7.19 -11.51 -11.34
C GLY A 111 -7.30 -12.76 -12.24
N PHE A 112 -6.45 -13.75 -11.98
CA PHE A 112 -6.45 -15.06 -12.65
C PHE A 112 -7.45 -16.04 -12.02
N PHE A 113 -7.57 -16.05 -10.68
CA PHE A 113 -8.51 -16.89 -9.93
C PHE A 113 -9.67 -16.07 -9.36
N LYS A 114 -10.77 -16.01 -10.12
CA LYS A 114 -11.98 -15.20 -9.92
C LYS A 114 -12.75 -15.48 -8.60
N THR A 115 -12.16 -15.18 -7.45
CA THR A 115 -12.74 -15.47 -6.11
C THR A 115 -13.18 -14.20 -5.39
N LYS A 116 -14.45 -14.17 -4.92
CA LYS A 116 -15.10 -13.01 -4.27
C LYS A 116 -14.52 -12.58 -2.89
N LYS A 117 -13.42 -13.18 -2.43
CA LYS A 117 -12.83 -12.98 -1.09
C LYS A 117 -11.72 -11.91 -1.04
N THR A 118 -11.22 -11.46 -2.19
CA THR A 118 -10.03 -10.59 -2.29
C THR A 118 -10.25 -9.19 -1.72
N ALA A 119 -11.45 -8.61 -1.86
CA ALA A 119 -11.77 -7.31 -1.26
C ALA A 119 -11.70 -7.33 0.28
N TYR A 120 -11.97 -8.48 0.90
CA TYR A 120 -11.87 -8.65 2.35
C TYR A 120 -10.41 -8.70 2.80
N ILE A 121 -9.58 -9.49 2.12
CA ILE A 121 -8.15 -9.63 2.46
C ILE A 121 -7.42 -8.30 2.28
N VAL A 122 -7.72 -7.55 1.21
CA VAL A 122 -7.06 -6.26 0.94
C VAL A 122 -7.48 -5.17 1.93
N SER A 123 -8.75 -5.12 2.33
CA SER A 123 -9.18 -4.17 3.37
C SER A 123 -8.58 -4.51 4.73
N LEU A 124 -8.52 -5.79 5.09
CA LEU A 124 -7.94 -6.25 6.35
C LEU A 124 -6.43 -5.99 6.42
N PHE A 125 -5.75 -6.17 5.29
CA PHE A 125 -4.35 -5.79 5.16
C PHE A 125 -4.19 -4.26 5.26
N ALA A 126 -4.83 -3.49 4.39
CA ALA A 126 -4.65 -2.03 4.37
C ALA A 126 -5.09 -1.28 5.65
N LEU A 127 -5.89 -1.90 6.54
CA LEU A 127 -6.23 -1.38 7.87
C LEU A 127 -5.18 -1.65 8.97
N SER A 128 -4.24 -2.58 8.73
CA SER A 128 -3.21 -3.01 9.69
C SER A 128 -1.86 -2.29 9.52
N GLY A 129 -1.75 -1.39 8.54
CA GLY A 129 -0.54 -0.63 8.22
C GLY A 129 -0.49 0.76 8.85
#